data_AF-A0A533ZZH4-F1
#
_entry.id   AF-A0A533ZZH4-F1
#
_cell.length_a   1.000
_cell.length_b   1.000
_cell.length_c   1.000
_cell.angle_alpha   90.00
_cell.angle_beta   90.00
_cell.angle_gamma   90.00
#
_symmetry.space_group_name_H-M   'P 1'
#
loop_
_entity.id
_entity.type
_entity.pdbx_description
1 polymer ?
#
loop_
_entity_poly.entity_id
_entity_poly.type
_entity_poly.pdbx_seq_one_letter_code
_entity_poly.pdbx_strand_id
1 'polypeptide(L)'
;MAYFERWLDADASQRAQLLAELDATNPAARACLIELIEADRAAAALHFLDSGALSDVGAEADETTLRDLAGSQFGAWRLQRLIGVGGAGQVWLARRCDGQHDGSAAIKLLRATDLDAYAQRRFAREGRMLAGLEHPHIARLIDVGQSARGQRYIVLEYIDGERIDHWCDRHQTPIDAR
;
A
#
# COMPACT_ATOMS: atom_id res chain seq x y z
N MET A 1 16.58 23.88 -3.98
CA MET A 1 15.15 23.74 -3.63
C MET A 1 14.24 24.39 -4.67
N ALA A 2 14.41 25.66 -5.05
CA ALA A 2 13.53 26.35 -6.02
C ALA A 2 13.32 25.66 -7.39
N TYR A 3 14.33 24.95 -7.92
CA TYR A 3 14.18 24.23 -9.20
C TYR A 3 13.28 22.99 -9.12
N PHE A 4 13.19 22.36 -7.95
CA PHE A 4 12.35 21.17 -7.75
C PHE A 4 10.88 21.54 -7.63
N GLU A 5 10.55 22.62 -6.89
CA GLU A 5 9.18 23.17 -6.84
C GLU A 5 8.70 23.58 -8.24
N ARG A 6 9.52 24.33 -8.98
CA ARG A 6 9.23 24.71 -10.37
C ARG A 6 9.10 23.50 -11.30
N TRP A 7 9.77 22.38 -11.01
CA TRP A 7 9.65 21.13 -11.77
C TRP A 7 8.30 20.42 -11.52
N LEU A 8 7.80 20.45 -10.28
CA LEU A 8 6.52 19.84 -9.91
C LEU A 8 5.35 20.49 -10.64
N ASP A 9 5.35 21.82 -10.73
CA ASP A 9 4.29 22.62 -11.38
C ASP A 9 4.41 22.69 -12.90
N ALA A 10 5.55 22.26 -13.47
CA ALA A 10 5.83 22.38 -14.89
C ALA A 10 5.21 21.25 -15.74
N ASP A 11 4.76 21.60 -16.95
CA ASP A 11 4.34 20.64 -17.97
C ASP A 11 5.54 19.97 -18.68
N ALA A 12 5.27 19.03 -19.60
CA ALA A 12 6.32 18.29 -20.31
C ALA A 12 7.26 19.18 -21.14
N SER A 13 6.74 20.25 -21.74
CA SER A 13 7.53 21.18 -22.55
C SER A 13 8.39 22.09 -21.66
N GLN A 14 7.82 22.58 -20.56
CA GLN A 14 8.49 23.40 -19.57
C GLN A 14 9.60 22.63 -18.83
N ARG A 15 9.38 21.34 -18.53
CA ARG A 15 10.39 20.45 -17.93
C ARG A 15 11.57 20.23 -18.86
N ALA A 16 11.31 19.99 -20.16
CA ALA A 16 12.38 19.84 -21.15
C ALA A 16 13.21 21.12 -21.29
N GLN A 17 12.54 22.28 -21.28
CA GLN A 17 13.20 23.58 -21.35
C GLN A 17 14.04 23.87 -20.09
N LEU A 18 13.52 23.54 -18.89
CA LEU A 18 14.25 23.70 -17.63
C LEU A 18 15.52 22.83 -17.56
N LEU A 19 15.46 21.60 -18.07
CA LEU A 19 16.65 20.73 -18.13
C LEU A 19 17.69 21.28 -19.11
N ALA A 20 17.26 21.77 -20.28
CA ALA A 20 18.16 22.37 -21.26
C ALA A 20 18.81 23.67 -20.74
N GLU A 21 18.04 24.49 -20.01
CA GLU A 21 18.55 25.69 -19.33
C GLU A 21 19.60 25.32 -18.27
N LEU A 22 19.33 24.31 -17.44
CA LEU A 22 20.25 23.87 -16.40
C LEU A 22 21.50 23.19 -16.97
N ASP A 23 21.39 22.46 -18.08
CA ASP A 23 22.54 21.89 -18.80
C ASP A 23 23.51 23.00 -19.27
N ALA A 24 22.99 24.14 -19.72
CA ALA A 24 23.81 25.26 -20.18
C ALA A 24 24.36 26.12 -19.04
N THR A 25 23.59 26.30 -17.97
CA THR A 25 23.87 27.34 -16.96
C THR A 25 24.45 26.78 -15.66
N ASN A 26 24.02 25.59 -15.23
CA ASN A 26 24.45 24.98 -13.98
C ASN A 26 24.28 23.45 -13.96
N PRO A 27 25.25 22.70 -14.54
CA PRO A 27 25.19 21.23 -14.63
C PRO A 27 25.11 20.51 -13.26
N ALA A 28 25.70 21.10 -12.21
CA ALA A 28 25.66 20.54 -10.87
C ALA A 28 24.24 20.63 -10.27
N ALA A 29 23.53 21.74 -10.50
CA ALA A 29 22.14 21.87 -10.10
C ALA A 29 21.21 20.91 -10.86
N ARG A 30 21.51 20.61 -12.13
CA ARG A 30 20.81 19.56 -12.89
C ARG A 30 20.99 18.18 -12.28
N ALA A 31 22.23 17.81 -11.94
CA ALA A 31 22.51 16.52 -11.30
C ALA A 31 21.76 16.38 -9.96
N CYS A 32 21.80 17.42 -9.12
CA CYS A 32 21.07 17.46 -7.87
C CYS A 32 19.53 17.40 -8.07
N LEU A 33 19.00 18.08 -9.09
CA LEU A 33 17.57 18.01 -9.44
C LEU A 33 17.17 16.60 -9.88
N ILE A 34 18.00 15.92 -10.66
CA ILE A 34 17.76 14.53 -11.06
C ILE A 34 17.78 13.61 -9.85
N GLU A 35 18.76 13.74 -8.96
CA GLU A 35 18.80 12.97 -7.70
C GLU A 35 17.54 13.20 -6.85
N LEU A 36 17.07 14.44 -6.75
CA LEU A 36 15.83 14.77 -6.04
C LEU A 36 14.59 14.20 -6.72
N ILE A 37 14.51 14.22 -8.05
CA ILE A 37 13.40 13.59 -8.80
C ILE A 37 13.40 12.08 -8.62
N GLU A 38 14.57 11.44 -8.64
CA GLU A 38 14.69 10.00 -8.43
C GLU A 38 14.34 9.61 -6.99
N ALA A 39 14.82 10.38 -6.01
CA ALA A 39 14.46 10.23 -4.62
C ALA A 39 12.96 10.46 -4.39
N ASP A 40 12.37 11.48 -5.00
CA ASP A 40 10.93 11.78 -4.93
C ASP A 40 10.10 10.68 -5.59
N ARG A 41 10.51 10.13 -6.73
CA ARG A 41 9.81 8.96 -7.32
C ARG A 41 9.92 7.72 -6.44
N ALA A 42 11.07 7.51 -5.80
CA ALA A 42 11.25 6.43 -4.83
C ALA A 42 10.48 6.67 -3.53
N ALA A 43 10.30 7.94 -3.14
CA ALA A 43 9.54 8.38 -1.97
C ALA A 43 8.04 8.41 -2.25
N ALA A 44 7.56 8.78 -3.43
CA ALA A 44 6.16 8.65 -3.87
C ALA A 44 5.75 7.16 -3.91
N ALA A 45 6.69 6.26 -4.22
CA ALA A 45 6.50 4.82 -4.05
C ALA A 45 6.30 4.39 -2.59
N LEU A 46 6.79 5.18 -1.62
CA LEU A 46 6.57 5.05 -0.19
C LEU A 46 5.33 5.84 0.31
N HIS A 47 5.10 7.05 -0.20
CA HIS A 47 4.11 8.05 0.23
C HIS A 47 2.70 7.84 -0.36
N PHE A 48 2.47 6.81 -1.18
CA PHE A 48 1.09 6.41 -1.49
C PHE A 48 0.32 5.90 -0.25
N LEU A 49 0.98 5.72 0.89
CA LEU A 49 0.29 5.56 2.18
C LEU A 49 -0.29 6.87 2.74
N ASP A 50 0.10 8.03 2.21
CA ASP A 50 -0.20 9.36 2.75
C ASP A 50 -1.32 10.06 1.97
N SER A 51 -1.32 10.02 0.63
CA SER A 51 -2.32 10.76 -0.17
C SER A 51 -3.65 10.04 -0.40
N GLY A 52 -3.83 8.81 0.09
CA GLY A 52 -5.07 8.04 -0.07
C GLY A 52 -5.87 7.81 1.21
N ALA A 53 -5.37 8.28 2.36
CA ALA A 53 -5.96 7.98 3.66
C ALA A 53 -6.79 9.12 4.27
N LEU A 54 -6.74 10.34 3.71
CA LEU A 54 -7.43 11.50 4.27
C LEU A 54 -8.28 12.32 3.29
N SER A 55 -8.31 11.94 2.00
CA SER A 55 -9.23 12.54 1.04
C SER A 55 -10.02 11.43 0.36
N ASP A 56 -11.08 10.97 1.04
CA ASP A 56 -12.42 10.91 0.47
C ASP A 56 -13.39 10.22 1.45
N VAL A 57 -14.01 11.04 2.29
CA VAL A 57 -15.27 10.67 2.94
C VAL A 57 -16.34 10.81 1.87
N GLY A 58 -16.46 9.78 1.02
CA GLY A 58 -17.60 9.56 0.14
C GLY A 58 -17.54 10.18 -1.27
N ALA A 59 -16.94 9.46 -2.22
CA ALA A 59 -17.31 9.50 -3.62
C ALA A 59 -16.80 8.23 -4.35
N GLU A 60 -17.76 7.35 -4.68
CA GLU A 60 -17.69 6.41 -5.81
C GLU A 60 -16.54 5.40 -5.80
N ALA A 61 -16.73 4.36 -4.97
CA ALA A 61 -16.04 3.08 -5.13
C ALA A 61 -16.31 2.53 -6.55
N ASP A 62 -15.34 2.70 -7.43
CA ASP A 62 -15.34 2.13 -8.78
C ASP A 62 -15.79 0.65 -8.72
N GLU A 63 -16.86 0.37 -9.45
CA GLU A 63 -17.76 -0.80 -9.40
C GLU A 63 -17.04 -2.13 -9.75
N THR A 64 -15.76 -2.03 -10.11
CA THR A 64 -15.03 -3.13 -10.72
C THR A 64 -14.63 -4.24 -9.75
N THR A 65 -14.50 -4.08 -8.41
CA THR A 65 -14.18 -5.28 -7.60
C THR A 65 -14.40 -5.23 -6.07
N LEU A 66 -15.57 -4.85 -5.54
CA LEU A 66 -16.02 -5.47 -4.27
C LEU A 66 -16.58 -6.88 -4.57
N ARG A 67 -15.73 -7.77 -5.08
CA ARG A 67 -16.12 -9.17 -5.25
C ARG A 67 -16.24 -9.80 -3.88
N ASP A 68 -17.42 -10.33 -3.57
CA ASP A 68 -17.55 -11.27 -2.47
C ASP A 68 -16.75 -12.54 -2.82
N LEU A 69 -15.66 -12.75 -2.09
CA LEU A 69 -14.77 -13.89 -2.27
C LEU A 69 -14.89 -14.88 -1.09
N ALA A 70 -15.93 -14.76 -0.26
CA ALA A 70 -16.19 -15.72 0.80
C ALA A 70 -16.20 -17.17 0.25
N GLY A 71 -15.55 -18.08 0.96
CA GLY A 71 -15.36 -19.48 0.54
C GLY A 71 -14.24 -19.71 -0.48
N SER A 72 -13.70 -18.67 -1.11
CA SER A 72 -12.56 -18.80 -2.03
C SER A 72 -11.30 -19.23 -1.31
N GLN A 73 -10.47 -20.03 -1.97
CA GLN A 73 -9.22 -20.53 -1.43
C GLN A 73 -8.01 -19.77 -2.00
N PHE A 74 -7.11 -19.35 -1.11
CA PHE A 74 -5.84 -18.71 -1.40
C PHE A 74 -4.74 -19.47 -0.64
N GLY A 75 -4.01 -20.33 -1.36
CA GLY A 75 -3.03 -21.22 -0.75
C GLY A 75 -3.67 -22.15 0.28
N ALA A 76 -3.13 -22.15 1.50
CA ALA A 76 -3.64 -22.94 2.63
C ALA A 76 -4.88 -22.32 3.32
N TRP A 77 -5.44 -21.22 2.79
CA TRP A 77 -6.43 -20.42 3.49
C TRP A 77 -7.74 -20.31 2.72
N ARG A 78 -8.87 -20.40 3.43
CA ARG A 78 -10.21 -20.14 2.90
C ARG A 78 -10.75 -18.84 3.47
N LEU A 79 -11.16 -17.92 2.61
CA LEU A 79 -11.75 -16.65 3.02
C LEU A 79 -13.11 -16.87 3.68
N GLN A 80 -13.38 -16.12 4.75
CA GLN A 80 -14.64 -16.21 5.51
C GLN A 80 -15.49 -14.96 5.33
N ARG A 81 -14.97 -13.79 5.71
CA ARG A 81 -15.68 -12.50 5.57
C ARG A 81 -14.71 -11.36 5.33
N LEU A 82 -15.20 -10.32 4.67
CA LEU A 82 -14.48 -9.06 4.49
C LEU A 82 -14.36 -8.35 5.86
N ILE A 83 -13.16 -7.88 6.19
CA ILE A 83 -12.87 -7.15 7.44
C ILE A 83 -12.32 -5.75 7.21
N GLY A 84 -11.93 -5.42 5.97
CA GLY A 84 -11.52 -4.07 5.60
C GLY A 84 -11.38 -3.88 4.10
N VAL A 85 -11.55 -2.65 3.66
CA VAL A 85 -11.33 -2.22 2.27
C VAL A 85 -10.50 -0.95 2.33
N GLY A 86 -9.51 -0.82 1.45
CA GLY A 86 -8.75 0.40 1.28
C GLY A 86 -8.23 0.57 -0.15
N GLY A 87 -7.43 1.60 -0.36
CA GLY A 87 -6.82 1.88 -1.67
C GLY A 87 -6.02 0.67 -2.20
N ALA A 88 -5.21 0.04 -1.35
CA ALA A 88 -4.37 -1.10 -1.69
C ALA A 88 -5.11 -2.46 -1.83
N GLY A 89 -6.44 -2.48 -1.72
CA GLY A 89 -7.24 -3.69 -1.94
C GLY A 89 -8.15 -4.05 -0.77
N GLN A 90 -8.40 -5.36 -0.60
CA GLN A 90 -9.35 -5.89 0.39
C GLN A 90 -8.64 -6.72 1.44
N VAL A 91 -9.10 -6.65 2.69
CA VAL A 91 -8.62 -7.48 3.79
C VAL A 91 -9.74 -8.39 4.25
N TRP A 92 -9.46 -9.68 4.27
CA TRP A 92 -10.42 -10.74 4.60
C TRP A 92 -9.98 -11.50 5.85
N LEU A 93 -10.93 -11.83 6.72
CA LEU A 93 -10.73 -12.90 7.69
C LEU A 93 -10.73 -14.22 6.93
N ALA A 94 -9.75 -15.07 7.20
CA ALA A 94 -9.62 -16.37 6.59
C ALA A 94 -9.30 -17.44 7.64
N ARG A 95 -9.66 -18.68 7.35
CA ARG A 95 -9.34 -19.86 8.15
C ARG A 95 -8.44 -20.81 7.39
N ARG A 96 -7.44 -21.37 8.06
CA ARG A 96 -6.57 -22.40 7.47
C ARG A 96 -7.40 -23.64 7.11
N CYS A 97 -7.15 -24.23 5.94
CA CYS A 97 -7.93 -25.33 5.39
C CYS A 97 -7.09 -26.46 4.78
N ASP A 98 -5.77 -26.48 5.01
CA ASP A 98 -4.86 -27.53 4.51
C ASP A 98 -4.73 -28.74 5.46
N GLY A 99 -5.40 -28.71 6.61
CA GLY A 99 -5.42 -29.79 7.59
C GLY A 99 -4.14 -29.94 8.41
N GLN A 100 -3.15 -29.04 8.26
CA GLN A 100 -1.92 -29.13 9.05
C GLN A 100 -2.10 -28.60 10.48
N HIS A 101 -2.83 -27.50 10.62
CA HIS A 101 -3.27 -26.99 11.92
C HIS A 101 -4.44 -26.02 11.75
N ASP A 102 -5.18 -25.77 12.82
CA ASP A 102 -6.20 -24.73 12.87
C ASP A 102 -5.57 -23.34 13.06
N GLY A 103 -6.22 -22.31 12.50
CA GLY A 103 -5.78 -20.93 12.68
C GLY A 103 -6.58 -19.94 11.83
N SER A 104 -6.71 -18.73 12.35
CA SER A 104 -7.33 -17.59 11.65
C SER A 104 -6.25 -16.61 11.21
N ALA A 105 -6.44 -15.98 10.07
CA ALA A 105 -5.52 -14.98 9.52
C ALA A 105 -6.28 -13.82 8.88
N ALA A 106 -5.63 -12.65 8.83
CA ALA A 106 -6.04 -11.53 8.01
C ALA A 106 -5.32 -11.61 6.67
N ILE A 107 -6.06 -11.76 5.57
CA ILE A 107 -5.51 -11.87 4.22
C ILE A 107 -5.78 -10.59 3.44
N LYS A 108 -4.73 -9.84 3.14
CA LYS A 108 -4.79 -8.68 2.26
C LYS A 108 -4.63 -9.12 0.80
N LEU A 109 -5.70 -9.01 0.03
CA LEU A 109 -5.73 -9.22 -1.40
C LEU A 109 -5.40 -7.91 -2.12
N LEU A 110 -4.37 -7.93 -2.95
CA LEU A 110 -4.00 -6.77 -3.77
C LEU A 110 -4.93 -6.67 -4.99
N ARG A 111 -5.11 -5.45 -5.51
CA ARG A 111 -5.99 -5.23 -6.67
C ARG A 111 -5.34 -5.82 -7.93
N ALA A 112 -6.17 -6.21 -8.90
CA ALA A 112 -5.68 -6.73 -10.18
C ALA A 112 -4.96 -5.65 -11.02
N THR A 113 -5.22 -4.37 -10.78
CA THR A 113 -4.50 -3.24 -11.37
C THR A 113 -3.05 -3.14 -10.85
N ASP A 114 -2.74 -3.77 -9.73
CA ASP A 114 -1.40 -3.85 -9.13
C ASP A 114 -0.55 -5.00 -9.73
N LEU A 115 -0.84 -5.41 -10.97
CA LEU A 115 -0.09 -6.46 -11.67
C LEU A 115 1.12 -5.93 -12.47
N ASP A 116 1.20 -4.61 -12.67
CA ASP A 116 2.33 -3.96 -13.37
C ASP A 116 3.66 -4.12 -12.60
N ALA A 117 4.79 -4.06 -13.33
CA ALA A 117 6.13 -4.27 -12.82
C ALA A 117 6.49 -3.34 -11.64
N TYR A 118 5.87 -2.16 -11.55
CA TYR A 118 6.00 -1.25 -10.42
C TYR A 118 5.38 -1.80 -9.13
N ALA A 119 4.15 -2.30 -9.22
CA ALA A 119 3.44 -2.89 -8.09
C ALA A 119 4.09 -4.21 -7.61
N GLN A 120 4.74 -4.95 -8.51
CA GLN A 120 5.55 -6.12 -8.13
C GLN A 120 6.73 -5.75 -7.24
N ARG A 121 7.46 -4.68 -7.58
CA ARG A 121 8.57 -4.18 -6.75
C ARG A 121 8.08 -3.71 -5.39
N ARG A 122 6.90 -3.06 -5.36
CA ARG A 122 6.25 -2.64 -4.11
C ARG A 122 5.88 -3.84 -3.23
N PHE A 123 5.21 -4.85 -3.76
CA PHE A 123 4.86 -6.06 -3.03
C PHE A 123 6.09 -6.77 -2.46
N ALA A 124 7.12 -6.96 -3.28
CA ALA A 124 8.37 -7.58 -2.85
C ALA A 124 9.12 -6.77 -1.79
N ARG A 125 8.88 -5.46 -1.72
CA ARG A 125 9.45 -4.56 -0.71
C ARG A 125 8.63 -4.58 0.57
N GLU A 126 7.30 -4.49 0.50
CA GLU A 126 6.40 -4.61 1.65
C GLU A 126 6.58 -5.96 2.34
N GLY A 127 6.61 -7.06 1.58
CA GLY A 127 6.87 -8.39 2.11
C GLY A 127 8.23 -8.51 2.81
N ARG A 128 9.30 -7.93 2.25
CA ARG A 128 10.62 -7.90 2.89
C ARG A 128 10.66 -7.08 4.17
N MET A 129 9.98 -5.93 4.22
CA MET A 129 9.90 -5.12 5.43
C MET A 129 9.14 -5.86 6.52
N LEU A 130 7.98 -6.42 6.19
CA LEU A 130 7.15 -7.15 7.14
C LEU A 130 7.82 -8.44 7.64
N ALA A 131 8.59 -9.11 6.79
CA ALA A 131 9.33 -10.32 7.18
C ALA A 131 10.42 -10.05 8.23
N GLY A 132 10.96 -8.83 8.30
CA GLY A 132 11.96 -8.44 9.29
C GLY A 132 11.37 -7.85 10.58
N LEU A 133 10.04 -7.67 10.65
CA LEU A 133 9.36 -7.04 11.78
C LEU A 133 8.79 -8.11 12.71
N GLU A 134 9.49 -8.37 13.81
CA GLU A 134 9.01 -9.18 14.92
C GLU A 134 8.89 -8.32 16.17
N HIS A 135 7.66 -7.98 16.55
CA HIS A 135 7.38 -7.18 17.75
C HIS A 135 6.01 -7.56 18.33
N PRO A 136 5.85 -7.64 19.66
CA PRO A 136 4.59 -8.04 20.32
C PRO A 136 3.39 -7.10 20.03
N HIS A 137 3.61 -5.96 19.40
CA HIS A 137 2.57 -4.96 19.06
C HIS A 137 2.43 -4.72 17.56
N ILE A 138 3.03 -5.57 16.73
CA ILE A 138 2.92 -5.52 15.27
C ILE A 138 2.41 -6.87 14.79
N ALA A 139 1.33 -6.87 14.01
CA ALA A 139 0.78 -8.11 13.46
C ALA A 139 1.84 -8.83 12.62
N ARG A 140 2.12 -10.09 12.97
CA ARG A 140 3.20 -10.85 12.36
C ARG A 140 2.85 -11.25 10.93
N LEU A 141 3.85 -11.22 10.04
CA LEU A 141 3.75 -11.86 8.73
C LEU A 141 3.73 -13.38 8.89
N ILE A 142 2.65 -14.01 8.42
CA ILE A 142 2.53 -15.47 8.41
C ILE A 142 3.03 -16.03 7.08
N ASP A 143 2.59 -15.44 5.96
CA ASP A 143 2.90 -15.94 4.62
C ASP A 143 2.68 -14.87 3.55
N VAL A 144 3.22 -15.07 2.35
CA VAL A 144 2.96 -14.29 1.15
C VAL A 144 2.77 -15.23 -0.03
N GLY A 145 1.81 -14.94 -0.89
CA GLY A 145 1.52 -15.85 -1.99
C GLY A 145 0.89 -15.20 -3.21
N GLN A 146 0.70 -16.05 -4.21
CA GLN A 146 -0.01 -15.73 -5.43
C GLN A 146 -1.04 -16.83 -5.70
N SER A 147 -2.27 -16.43 -6.00
CA SER A 147 -3.34 -17.36 -6.36
C SER A 147 -3.12 -17.93 -7.76
N ALA A 148 -3.84 -19.00 -8.10
CA ALA A 148 -3.82 -19.59 -9.45
C ALA A 148 -4.20 -18.60 -10.57
N ARG A 149 -4.90 -17.51 -10.23
CA ARG A 149 -5.29 -16.43 -11.16
C ARG A 149 -4.27 -15.29 -11.21
N GLY A 150 -3.10 -15.44 -10.59
CA GLY A 150 -2.06 -14.43 -10.55
C GLY A 150 -2.28 -13.32 -9.51
N GLN A 151 -3.42 -13.31 -8.80
CA GLN A 151 -3.69 -12.33 -7.74
C GLN A 151 -2.79 -12.59 -6.53
N ARG A 152 -2.04 -11.57 -6.11
CA ARG A 152 -1.12 -11.63 -4.97
C ARG A 152 -1.85 -11.34 -3.65
N TYR A 153 -1.36 -11.95 -2.59
CA TYR A 153 -1.92 -11.79 -1.25
C TYR A 153 -0.83 -11.85 -0.17
N ILE A 154 -1.11 -11.18 0.94
CA ILE A 154 -0.30 -11.18 2.16
C ILE A 154 -1.15 -11.79 3.27
N VAL A 155 -0.58 -12.74 4.02
CA VAL A 155 -1.21 -13.40 5.16
C VAL A 155 -0.58 -12.87 6.44
N LEU A 156 -1.39 -12.21 7.25
CA LEU A 156 -1.00 -11.63 8.53
C LEU A 156 -1.74 -12.32 9.67
N GLU A 157 -1.15 -12.24 10.85
CA GLU A 157 -1.86 -12.53 12.09
C GLU A 157 -3.19 -11.77 12.15
N TYR A 158 -4.27 -12.48 12.48
CA TYR A 158 -5.55 -11.86 12.74
C TYR A 158 -5.58 -11.30 14.17
N ILE A 159 -5.73 -9.99 14.29
CA ILE A 159 -5.89 -9.32 15.58
C ILE A 159 -7.38 -9.18 15.87
N ASP A 160 -7.86 -9.90 16.89
CA ASP A 160 -9.21 -9.78 17.38
C ASP A 160 -9.32 -8.59 18.34
N GLY A 161 -9.29 -7.39 17.75
CA GLY A 161 -9.29 -6.12 18.47
C GLY A 161 -10.18 -5.09 17.80
N GLU A 162 -10.40 -3.99 18.51
CA GLU A 162 -11.09 -2.84 17.96
C GLU A 162 -10.12 -1.99 17.12
N ARG A 163 -10.57 -1.50 15.97
CA ARG A 163 -9.76 -0.58 15.18
C ARG A 163 -9.56 0.72 15.97
N ILE A 164 -8.36 1.26 15.92
CA ILE A 164 -7.99 2.43 16.73
C ILE A 164 -8.85 3.66 16.43
N ASP A 165 -9.29 3.84 15.19
CA ASP A 165 -10.21 4.93 14.81
C ASP A 165 -11.58 4.78 15.46
N HIS A 166 -12.16 3.58 15.44
CA HIS A 166 -13.42 3.27 16.13
C HIS A 166 -13.29 3.45 17.64
N TRP A 167 -12.16 2.99 18.21
CA TRP A 167 -11.88 3.16 19.62
C TRP A 167 -11.77 4.65 19.99
N CYS A 168 -11.04 5.45 19.21
CA CYS A 168 -10.89 6.88 19.43
C CYS A 168 -12.21 7.63 19.30
N ASP A 169 -13.03 7.29 18.31
CA ASP A 169 -14.36 7.89 18.11
C ASP A 169 -15.28 7.57 19.30
N ARG A 170 -15.26 6.32 19.79
CA ARG A 170 -16.05 5.90 20.94
C ARG A 170 -15.64 6.60 22.23
N HIS A 171 -14.36 6.88 22.43
CA HIS A 171 -13.84 7.51 23.64
C HIS A 171 -13.69 9.03 23.53
N GLN A 172 -14.09 9.62 22.39
CA GLN A 172 -13.96 11.06 22.11
C GLN A 172 -12.53 11.57 22.34
N THR A 173 -11.52 10.76 22.02
CA THR A 173 -10.12 11.08 22.30
C THR A 173 -9.71 12.31 21.48
N PRO A 174 -9.27 13.42 22.10
CA PRO A 174 -8.81 14.60 21.38
C PRO A 174 -7.54 14.26 20.57
N ILE A 175 -7.31 14.96 19.46
CA ILE A 175 -6.23 14.63 18.49
C ILE A 175 -4.84 14.64 19.14
N ASP A 176 -4.65 15.50 20.13
CA ASP A 176 -3.48 15.66 20.98
C ASP A 176 -3.26 14.49 21.97
N ALA A 177 -4.24 13.59 22.09
CA ALA A 177 -4.16 12.33 22.83
C ALA A 177 -4.29 11.09 21.93
N ARG A 178 -4.19 11.25 20.60
CA ARG A 178 -4.22 10.16 19.60
C ARG A 178 -2.83 9.73 19.17
#